data_AF-A0A7K0S361-F1
#
_entry.id   AF-A0A7K0S361-F1
#
_cell.length_a   1.000
_cell.length_b   1.000
_cell.length_c   1.000
_cell.angle_alpha   90.00
_cell.angle_beta   90.00
_cell.angle_gamma   90.00
#
_symmetry.space_group_name_H-M   'P 1'
#
loop_
_entity.id
_entity.type
_entity.pdbx_description
1 polymer ?
#
loop_
_entity_poly.entity_id
_entity_poly.type
_entity_poly.pdbx_seq_one_letter_code
_entity_poly.pdbx_strand_id
1 'polypeptide(L)'
;MLINPPLAIINADPAVIGAIVLIIGACLLIDLLVFARGRQPTRKEAILWSIGWLILGLLVTIPVILLSSPADGVNYVTVYLIERTLSLDNLVVFLLIFGYFAVPAAQRGILLFWGIILALAMRGVAIVVGVELIERFHIVTYILGALLLVLAWRMYKGAADHVDPDHSPFVRLIRRFYPIGDYHGSRFSTIVGDRR
;
A
#
# COMPACT_ATOMS: atom_id res chain seq x y z
N MET A 1 -33.00 10.39 -10.81
CA MET A 1 -32.23 9.31 -10.14
C MET A 1 -30.89 9.91 -9.77
N LEU A 2 -30.74 10.28 -8.50
CA LEU A 2 -29.71 11.19 -7.97
C LEU A 2 -28.36 10.48 -7.91
N ILE A 3 -27.52 10.68 -8.94
CA ILE A 3 -26.07 10.53 -8.79
C ILE A 3 -25.62 11.79 -8.06
N ASN A 4 -25.55 11.74 -6.73
CA ASN A 4 -24.89 12.78 -5.96
C ASN A 4 -23.43 12.85 -6.45
N PRO A 5 -22.91 14.04 -6.80
CA PRO A 5 -21.51 14.17 -7.15
C PRO A 5 -20.65 13.76 -5.94
N PRO A 6 -19.43 13.25 -6.15
CA PRO A 6 -18.49 12.95 -5.06
C PRO A 6 -18.23 14.15 -4.13
N LEU A 7 -18.49 15.37 -4.60
CA LEU A 7 -18.45 16.62 -3.84
C LEU A 7 -19.57 16.78 -2.78
N ALA A 8 -20.64 15.98 -2.81
CA ALA A 8 -21.68 16.01 -1.79
C ALA A 8 -21.14 15.58 -0.41
N ILE A 9 -20.05 14.81 -0.39
CA ILE A 9 -19.34 14.42 0.84
C ILE A 9 -18.51 15.58 1.38
N ILE A 10 -18.03 16.51 0.52
CA ILE A 10 -17.35 17.74 0.96
C ILE A 10 -18.34 18.77 1.50
N ASN A 11 -19.59 18.74 0.99
CA ASN A 11 -20.72 19.51 1.52
C ASN A 11 -21.47 18.79 2.65
N ALA A 12 -21.03 17.59 3.06
CA ALA A 12 -21.56 16.94 4.24
C ALA A 12 -21.16 17.75 5.47
N ASP A 13 -21.99 17.68 6.52
CA ASP A 13 -21.74 18.38 7.77
C ASP A 13 -20.29 18.10 8.22
N PRO A 14 -19.43 19.11 8.46
CA PRO A 14 -18.03 18.90 8.81
C PRO A 14 -17.84 17.95 9.99
N ALA A 15 -18.85 17.86 10.87
CA ALA A 15 -18.94 16.91 11.97
C ALA A 15 -19.02 15.44 11.51
N VAL A 16 -19.76 15.13 10.43
CA VAL A 16 -19.90 13.76 9.90
C VAL A 16 -18.59 13.30 9.26
N ILE A 17 -17.94 14.19 8.50
CA ILE A 17 -16.62 13.91 7.91
C ILE A 17 -15.60 13.69 9.02
N GLY A 18 -15.59 14.57 10.03
CA GLY A 18 -14.72 14.44 11.20
C GLY A 18 -14.94 13.12 11.96
N ALA A 19 -16.19 12.72 12.16
CA ALA A 19 -16.54 11.46 12.80
C ALA A 19 -16.07 10.24 11.98
N ILE A 20 -16.27 10.23 10.65
CA ILE A 20 -15.80 9.16 9.77
C ILE A 20 -14.28 9.03 9.81
N VAL A 21 -13.56 10.15 9.67
CA VAL A 21 -12.09 10.15 9.74
C VAL A 21 -11.60 9.65 11.09
N LEU A 22 -12.25 10.05 12.18
CA LEU A 22 -11.92 9.59 13.53
C LEU A 22 -12.15 8.08 13.68
N ILE A 23 -13.29 7.56 13.23
CA ILE A 23 -13.63 6.14 13.30
C ILE A 23 -12.63 5.32 12.49
N ILE A 24 -12.36 5.72 11.25
CA ILE A 24 -11.38 5.05 10.38
C ILE A 24 -9.99 5.08 11.02
N GLY A 25 -9.56 6.23 11.53
CA GLY A 25 -8.28 6.39 12.21
C GLY A 25 -8.17 5.51 13.46
N ALA A 26 -9.23 5.43 14.26
CA ALA A 26 -9.28 4.58 15.45
C ALA A 26 -9.25 3.09 15.10
N CYS A 27 -10.07 2.64 14.14
CA CYS A 27 -10.04 1.25 13.66
C CYS A 27 -8.67 0.87 13.12
N LEU A 28 -8.03 1.76 12.35
CA LEU A 28 -6.70 1.53 11.81
C LEU A 28 -5.62 1.46 12.90
N LEU A 29 -5.67 2.37 13.89
CA LEU A 29 -4.78 2.33 15.06
C LEU A 29 -4.91 1.02 15.84
N ILE A 30 -6.14 0.57 16.07
CA ILE A 30 -6.41 -0.69 16.78
C ILE A 30 -5.86 -1.88 15.99
N ASP A 31 -6.19 -1.98 14.69
CA ASP A 31 -5.73 -3.05 13.81
C ASP A 31 -4.19 -3.11 13.79
N LEU A 32 -3.54 -1.96 13.62
CA LEU A 32 -2.07 -1.88 13.60
C LEU A 32 -1.40 -2.17 14.95
N LEU A 33 -1.95 -1.70 16.07
CA LEU A 33 -1.35 -1.93 17.40
C LEU A 33 -1.52 -3.38 17.88
N VAL A 34 -2.63 -4.03 17.52
CA VAL A 34 -2.98 -5.37 17.97
C VAL A 34 -2.43 -6.46 17.03
N PHE A 35 -2.56 -6.29 15.70
CA PHE A 35 -2.19 -7.33 14.73
C PHE A 35 -0.73 -7.28 14.26
N ALA A 36 0.04 -6.22 14.54
CA ALA A 36 1.45 -6.14 14.14
C ALA A 36 2.38 -7.17 14.84
N ARG A 37 1.86 -7.95 15.79
CA ARG A 37 2.61 -8.95 16.58
C ARG A 37 2.18 -10.38 16.25
N GLY A 38 2.50 -10.87 15.05
CA GLY A 38 2.15 -12.23 14.64
C GLY A 38 3.20 -12.90 13.76
N ARG A 39 3.35 -14.23 13.92
CA ARG A 39 4.25 -15.11 13.15
C ARG A 39 4.16 -14.80 11.65
N GLN A 40 5.30 -14.81 10.96
CA GLN A 40 5.34 -14.66 9.51
C GLN A 40 4.71 -15.91 8.87
N PRO A 41 3.57 -15.78 8.16
CA PRO A 41 2.97 -16.91 7.48
C PRO A 41 3.88 -17.36 6.35
N THR A 42 3.90 -18.66 6.08
CA THR A 42 4.65 -19.21 4.95
C THR A 42 4.03 -18.70 3.64
N ARG A 43 4.82 -18.47 2.58
CA ARG A 43 4.31 -17.92 1.30
C ARG A 43 3.07 -18.67 0.77
N LYS A 44 3.06 -20.00 0.86
CA LYS A 44 1.95 -20.85 0.42
C LYS A 44 0.69 -20.64 1.25
N GLU A 45 0.85 -20.49 2.55
CA GLU A 45 -0.23 -20.27 3.50
C GLU A 45 -0.83 -18.87 3.30
N ALA A 46 0.01 -17.83 3.13
CA ALA A 46 -0.45 -16.48 2.84
C ALA A 46 -1.26 -16.40 1.53
N ILE A 47 -0.80 -17.06 0.47
CA ILE A 47 -1.52 -17.12 -0.81
C ILE A 47 -2.86 -17.85 -0.64
N LEU A 48 -2.87 -18.99 0.06
CA LEU A 48 -4.09 -19.78 0.26
C LEU A 48 -5.13 -18.99 1.07
N TRP A 49 -4.71 -18.34 2.15
CA TRP A 49 -5.58 -17.46 2.93
C TRP A 49 -6.11 -16.30 2.09
N SER A 50 -5.26 -15.64 1.30
CA SER A 50 -5.69 -14.52 0.45
C SER A 50 -6.69 -14.95 -0.61
N ILE A 51 -6.47 -16.08 -1.28
CA ILE A 51 -7.40 -16.62 -2.27
C ILE A 51 -8.69 -17.09 -1.61
N GLY A 52 -8.61 -17.74 -0.44
CA GLY A 52 -9.77 -18.18 0.33
C GLY A 52 -10.69 -17.02 0.69
N TRP A 53 -10.15 -15.93 1.23
CA TRP A 53 -10.91 -14.71 1.52
C TRP A 53 -11.47 -14.03 0.26
N LEU A 54 -10.74 -14.10 -0.85
CA LEU A 54 -11.19 -13.58 -2.14
C LEU A 54 -12.41 -14.33 -2.67
N ILE A 55 -12.33 -15.67 -2.69
CA ILE A 55 -13.42 -16.54 -3.13
C ILE A 55 -14.63 -16.39 -2.19
N LEU A 56 -14.39 -16.34 -0.88
CA LEU A 56 -15.45 -16.15 0.10
C LEU A 56 -16.20 -14.83 -0.12
N GLY A 57 -15.49 -13.74 -0.39
CA GLY A 57 -16.10 -12.46 -0.76
C GLY A 57 -16.89 -12.57 -2.08
N LEU A 58 -16.35 -13.21 -3.11
CA LEU A 58 -17.08 -13.42 -4.37
C LEU A 58 -18.35 -14.25 -4.17
N LEU A 59 -18.33 -15.26 -3.29
CA LEU A 59 -19.50 -16.10 -3.01
C LEU A 59 -20.67 -15.30 -2.41
N VAL A 60 -20.40 -14.20 -1.71
CA VAL A 60 -21.46 -13.29 -1.19
C VAL A 60 -22.27 -12.66 -2.31
N THR A 61 -21.75 -12.61 -3.54
CA THR A 61 -22.50 -12.15 -4.71
C THR A 61 -23.76 -13.01 -4.96
N ILE A 62 -23.70 -14.31 -4.66
CA ILE A 62 -24.82 -15.24 -4.87
C ILE A 62 -26.05 -14.81 -4.05
N PRO A 63 -25.99 -14.67 -2.71
CA PRO A 63 -27.13 -14.18 -1.95
C PRO A 63 -27.52 -12.75 -2.31
N VAL A 64 -26.59 -11.88 -2.70
CA VAL A 64 -26.93 -10.51 -3.16
C VAL A 64 -27.84 -10.53 -4.40
N ILE A 65 -27.50 -11.37 -5.39
CA ILE A 65 -28.33 -11.50 -6.61
C ILE A 65 -29.68 -12.14 -6.30
N LEU A 66 -29.71 -13.14 -5.40
CA LEU A 66 -30.94 -13.85 -5.05
C LEU A 66 -31.92 -13.00 -4.21
N LEU A 67 -31.40 -12.11 -3.35
CA LEU A 67 -32.19 -11.29 -2.43
C LEU A 67 -32.50 -9.90 -2.95
N SER A 68 -31.76 -9.41 -3.96
CA SER A 68 -31.92 -8.07 -4.51
C SER A 68 -32.07 -8.13 -6.04
N SER A 69 -31.02 -7.84 -6.80
CA SER A 69 -31.07 -7.87 -8.26
C SER A 69 -29.71 -8.24 -8.86
N PRO A 70 -29.67 -8.70 -10.14
CA PRO A 70 -28.41 -8.92 -10.85
C PRO A 70 -27.53 -7.66 -10.93
N ALA A 71 -28.15 -6.47 -11.01
CA ALA A 71 -27.43 -5.20 -11.05
C ALA A 71 -26.72 -4.90 -9.71
N ASP A 72 -27.35 -5.22 -8.59
CA ASP A 72 -26.75 -5.06 -7.26
C ASP A 72 -25.61 -6.07 -7.04
N GLY A 73 -25.72 -7.27 -7.61
CA GLY A 73 -24.62 -8.24 -7.62
C GLY A 73 -23.40 -7.73 -8.37
N VAL A 74 -23.60 -7.10 -9.54
CA VAL A 74 -22.50 -6.45 -10.28
C VAL A 74 -21.89 -5.32 -9.46
N ASN A 75 -22.72 -4.43 -8.89
CA ASN A 75 -22.24 -3.35 -8.03
C ASN A 75 -21.43 -3.86 -6.84
N TYR A 76 -21.89 -4.92 -6.17
CA TYR A 76 -21.18 -5.55 -5.07
C TYR A 76 -19.79 -6.05 -5.50
N VAL A 77 -19.72 -6.82 -6.59
CA VAL A 77 -18.44 -7.34 -7.10
C VAL A 77 -17.51 -6.20 -7.50
N THR A 78 -18.04 -5.16 -8.15
CA THR A 78 -17.26 -3.97 -8.53
C THR A 78 -16.66 -3.29 -7.31
N VAL A 79 -17.46 -2.99 -6.30
CA VAL A 79 -16.98 -2.36 -5.05
C VAL A 79 -15.97 -3.27 -4.35
N TYR A 80 -16.27 -4.56 -4.21
CA TYR A 80 -15.40 -5.54 -3.58
C TYR A 80 -14.03 -5.64 -4.25
N LEU A 81 -13.99 -5.73 -5.59
CA LEU A 81 -12.73 -5.81 -6.34
C LEU A 81 -11.94 -4.50 -6.29
N ILE A 82 -12.62 -3.36 -6.32
CA ILE A 82 -11.96 -2.04 -6.18
C ILE A 82 -11.29 -1.95 -4.81
N GLU A 83 -12.01 -2.27 -3.73
CA GLU A 83 -11.45 -2.25 -2.37
C GLU A 83 -10.26 -3.21 -2.21
N ARG A 84 -10.34 -4.39 -2.83
CA ARG A 84 -9.30 -5.40 -2.73
C ARG A 84 -8.05 -5.04 -3.54
N THR A 85 -8.23 -4.48 -4.73
CA THR A 85 -7.13 -4.00 -5.61
C THR A 85 -6.38 -2.83 -4.97
N LEU A 86 -7.12 -1.90 -4.39
CA LEU A 86 -6.59 -0.73 -3.69
C LEU A 86 -5.69 -1.10 -2.50
N SER A 87 -5.98 -2.21 -1.83
CA SER A 87 -5.15 -2.74 -0.74
C SER A 87 -3.87 -3.41 -1.27
N LEU A 88 -3.95 -4.07 -2.43
CA LEU A 88 -2.82 -4.71 -3.08
C LEU A 88 -1.82 -3.70 -3.66
N ASP A 89 -2.31 -2.61 -4.24
CA ASP A 89 -1.48 -1.53 -4.80
C ASP A 89 -0.47 -1.00 -3.75
N ASN A 90 -0.98 -0.72 -2.54
CA ASN A 90 -0.17 -0.27 -1.41
C ASN A 90 0.86 -1.32 -0.96
N LEU A 91 0.48 -2.61 -0.91
CA LEU A 91 1.38 -3.69 -0.50
C LEU A 91 2.55 -3.87 -1.49
N VAL A 92 2.28 -3.75 -2.78
CA VAL A 92 3.30 -3.92 -3.83
C VAL A 92 4.38 -2.84 -3.71
N VAL A 93 4.01 -1.58 -3.49
CA VAL A 93 4.98 -0.50 -3.26
C VAL A 93 5.90 -0.81 -2.08
N PHE A 94 5.36 -1.30 -0.95
CA PHE A 94 6.19 -1.66 0.20
C PHE A 94 7.13 -2.83 -0.08
N LEU A 95 6.67 -3.86 -0.78
CA LEU A 95 7.53 -4.99 -1.16
C LEU A 95 8.69 -4.53 -2.06
N LEU A 96 8.45 -3.60 -2.98
CA LEU A 96 9.49 -3.02 -3.83
C LEU A 96 10.51 -2.23 -3.02
N ILE A 97 10.04 -1.37 -2.10
CA ILE A 97 10.91 -0.58 -1.23
C ILE A 97 11.78 -1.51 -0.37
N PHE A 98 11.20 -2.55 0.23
CA PHE A 98 11.96 -3.51 1.03
C PHE A 98 12.94 -4.33 0.21
N GLY A 99 12.58 -4.68 -1.03
CA GLY A 99 13.48 -5.32 -1.98
C GLY A 99 14.66 -4.42 -2.33
N TYR A 100 14.38 -3.16 -2.66
CA TYR A 100 15.39 -2.16 -3.02
C TYR A 100 16.40 -1.90 -1.89
N PHE A 101 15.93 -1.79 -0.64
CA PHE A 101 16.79 -1.57 0.53
C PHE A 101 17.25 -2.86 1.23
N ALA A 102 16.98 -4.04 0.66
CA ALA A 102 17.31 -5.35 1.23
C ALA A 102 16.92 -5.49 2.72
N VAL A 103 15.72 -5.02 3.09
CA VAL A 103 15.30 -4.91 4.50
C VAL A 103 15.11 -6.31 5.12
N PRO A 104 15.79 -6.62 6.25
CA PRO A 104 15.64 -7.88 6.96
C PRO A 104 14.19 -8.15 7.38
N ALA A 105 13.76 -9.41 7.30
CA ALA A 105 12.36 -9.79 7.55
C ALA A 105 11.85 -9.40 8.95
N ALA A 106 12.72 -9.35 9.95
CA ALA A 106 12.37 -8.94 11.32
C ALA A 106 11.93 -7.46 11.42
N GLN A 107 12.43 -6.59 10.55
CA GLN A 107 12.17 -5.14 10.60
C GLN A 107 11.02 -4.71 9.68
N ARG A 108 10.59 -5.58 8.76
CA ARG A 108 9.49 -5.30 7.81
C ARG A 108 8.18 -4.95 8.53
N GLY A 109 7.87 -5.57 9.67
CA GLY A 109 6.64 -5.29 10.42
C GLY A 109 6.56 -3.84 10.91
N ILE A 110 7.65 -3.32 11.50
CA ILE A 110 7.73 -1.91 11.94
C ILE A 110 7.73 -0.97 10.73
N LEU A 111 8.41 -1.33 9.64
CA LEU A 111 8.50 -0.48 8.47
C LEU A 111 7.18 -0.45 7.66
N LEU A 112 6.44 -1.57 7.66
CA LEU A 112 5.06 -1.67 7.15
C LEU A 112 4.13 -0.79 7.96
N PHE A 113 4.24 -0.78 9.28
CA PHE A 113 3.43 0.07 10.15
C PHE A 113 3.58 1.55 9.78
N TRP A 114 4.81 2.06 9.75
CA TRP A 114 5.07 3.46 9.37
C TRP A 114 4.70 3.74 7.91
N GLY A 115 4.94 2.76 7.03
CA GLY A 115 4.55 2.83 5.62
C GLY A 115 3.05 2.98 5.43
N ILE A 116 2.21 2.19 6.11
CA ILE A 116 0.75 2.23 5.99
C ILE A 116 0.22 3.59 6.47
N ILE A 117 0.72 4.10 7.60
CA ILE A 117 0.34 5.43 8.11
C ILE A 117 0.70 6.53 7.10
N LEU A 118 1.93 6.51 6.57
CA LEU A 118 2.38 7.49 5.59
C LEU A 118 1.58 7.39 4.28
N ALA A 119 1.36 6.18 3.77
CA ALA A 119 0.62 5.95 2.53
C ALA A 119 -0.84 6.39 2.66
N LEU A 120 -1.49 6.12 3.78
CA LEU A 120 -2.86 6.58 4.03
C LEU A 120 -2.92 8.11 4.10
N ALA A 121 -1.97 8.76 4.76
CA ALA A 121 -1.88 10.22 4.81
C ALA A 121 -1.64 10.83 3.42
N MET A 122 -0.67 10.30 2.66
CA MET A 122 -0.39 10.75 1.29
C MET A 122 -1.59 10.55 0.38
N ARG A 123 -2.32 9.44 0.56
CA ARG A 123 -3.54 9.17 -0.19
C ARG A 123 -4.65 10.15 0.16
N GLY A 124 -4.83 10.50 1.44
CA GLY A 124 -5.77 11.54 1.85
C GLY A 124 -5.44 12.91 1.21
N VAL A 125 -4.17 13.31 1.25
CA VAL A 125 -3.70 14.54 0.60
C VAL A 125 -3.93 14.50 -0.91
N ALA A 126 -3.56 13.41 -1.57
CA ALA A 126 -3.73 13.24 -3.00
C ALA A 126 -5.21 13.26 -3.43
N ILE A 127 -6.13 12.78 -2.59
CA ILE A 127 -7.57 12.88 -2.87
C ILE A 127 -8.02 14.34 -2.77
N VAL A 128 -7.71 15.03 -1.66
CA VAL A 128 -8.15 16.42 -1.44
C VAL A 128 -7.58 17.35 -2.51
N VAL A 129 -6.27 17.27 -2.76
CA VAL A 129 -5.58 18.11 -3.75
C VAL A 129 -5.90 17.66 -5.18
N GLY A 130 -5.95 16.35 -5.41
CA GLY A 130 -6.13 15.77 -6.74
C GLY A 130 -7.52 16.02 -7.30
N VAL A 131 -8.59 16.00 -6.48
CA VAL A 131 -9.95 16.32 -6.94
C VAL A 131 -10.01 17.74 -7.49
N GLU A 132 -9.52 18.73 -6.75
CA GLU A 132 -9.53 20.12 -7.20
C GLU A 132 -8.60 20.34 -8.42
N LEU A 133 -7.46 19.64 -8.47
CA LEU A 133 -6.51 19.76 -9.57
C LEU A 133 -7.04 19.13 -10.88
N ILE A 134 -7.71 17.98 -10.80
CA ILE A 134 -8.28 17.27 -11.96
C ILE A 134 -9.49 18.02 -12.53
N GLU A 135 -10.32 18.62 -11.67
CA GLU A 135 -11.46 19.44 -12.11
C GLU A 135 -11.01 20.68 -12.90
N ARG A 136 -9.87 21.27 -12.55
CA ARG A 136 -9.34 22.47 -13.22
C ARG A 136 -8.44 22.16 -14.42
N PHE A 137 -7.70 21.05 -14.40
CA PHE A 137 -6.69 20.74 -15.42
C PHE A 137 -6.78 19.29 -15.90
N HIS A 138 -7.59 19.04 -16.93
CA HIS A 138 -7.73 17.71 -17.55
C HIS A 138 -6.42 17.12 -18.08
N ILE A 139 -5.42 17.95 -18.41
CA ILE A 139 -4.10 17.47 -18.85
C ILE A 139 -3.33 16.73 -17.76
N VAL A 140 -3.58 17.06 -16.49
CA VAL A 140 -2.95 16.42 -15.32
C VAL A 140 -3.34 14.94 -15.26
N THR A 141 -4.57 14.59 -15.62
CA THR A 141 -5.04 13.20 -15.67
C THR A 141 -4.22 12.35 -16.65
N TYR A 142 -3.92 12.87 -17.83
CA TYR A 142 -3.11 12.16 -18.82
C TYR A 142 -1.66 11.97 -18.37
N ILE A 143 -1.07 13.01 -17.76
CA ILE A 143 0.30 12.94 -17.21
C ILE A 143 0.37 11.91 -16.08
N LEU A 144 -0.60 11.94 -15.15
CA LEU A 144 -0.67 10.99 -14.04
C LEU A 144 -0.87 9.55 -14.54
N GLY A 145 -1.76 9.35 -15.51
CA GLY A 145 -1.97 8.04 -16.14
C GLY A 145 -0.69 7.52 -16.83
N ALA A 146 0.02 8.37 -17.57
CA ALA A 146 1.28 8.01 -18.20
C ALA A 146 2.37 7.66 -17.16
N LEU A 147 2.47 8.44 -16.08
CA LEU A 147 3.40 8.16 -14.98
C LEU A 147 3.12 6.79 -14.33
N LEU A 148 1.85 6.47 -14.07
CA LEU A 148 1.46 5.17 -13.51
C LEU A 148 1.83 4.01 -14.43
N LEU A 149 1.62 4.15 -15.74
CA LEU A 149 2.04 3.15 -16.72
C LEU A 149 3.56 2.93 -16.71
N VAL A 150 4.35 4.01 -16.60
CA VAL A 150 5.81 3.92 -16.49
C VAL A 150 6.24 3.21 -15.21
N LEU A 151 5.59 3.52 -14.07
CA LEU A 151 5.87 2.86 -12.79
C LEU A 151 5.54 1.36 -12.85
N ALA A 152 4.36 1.00 -13.34
CA ALA A 152 3.96 -0.39 -13.54
C ALA A 152 4.93 -1.13 -14.47
N TRP A 153 5.38 -0.48 -15.55
CA TRP A 153 6.36 -1.06 -16.47
C TRP A 153 7.74 -1.27 -15.83
N ARG A 154 8.23 -0.32 -15.02
CA ARG A 154 9.49 -0.49 -14.27
C ARG A 154 9.41 -1.64 -13.27
N MET A 155 8.25 -1.83 -12.64
CA MET A 155 7.98 -2.94 -11.73
C MET A 155 7.97 -4.28 -12.46
N TYR A 156 7.30 -4.33 -13.61
CA TYR A 156 7.27 -5.53 -14.45
C TYR A 156 8.66 -5.95 -14.94
N LYS A 157 9.52 -4.98 -15.30
CA LYS A 157 10.89 -5.25 -15.76
C LYS A 157 11.86 -5.73 -14.68
N GLY A 158 11.40 -5.96 -13.45
CA GLY A 158 12.25 -6.58 -12.43
C GLY A 158 13.41 -5.69 -11.98
N ALA A 159 13.29 -4.36 -12.05
CA ALA A 159 14.27 -3.43 -11.45
C ALA A 159 14.33 -3.51 -9.91
N ALA A 160 13.78 -4.58 -9.32
CA ALA A 160 13.93 -5.01 -7.95
C ALA A 160 15.05 -6.06 -7.77
N ASP A 161 15.60 -6.61 -8.86
CA ASP A 161 16.82 -7.41 -8.83
C ASP A 161 18.00 -6.53 -9.28
N HIS A 162 18.87 -6.18 -8.33
CA HIS A 162 20.18 -5.53 -8.53
C HIS A 162 20.14 -4.10 -9.09
N VAL A 163 19.53 -3.18 -8.35
CA VAL A 163 19.93 -1.76 -8.45
C VAL A 163 20.86 -1.47 -7.28
N ASP A 164 22.16 -1.33 -7.56
CA ASP A 164 23.17 -0.92 -6.58
C ASP A 164 22.66 0.27 -5.75
N PRO A 165 22.49 0.11 -4.41
CA PRO A 165 22.01 1.16 -3.51
C PRO A 165 22.84 2.45 -3.52
N ASP A 166 24.05 2.42 -4.07
CA ASP A 166 24.96 3.57 -4.11
C ASP A 166 24.70 4.56 -5.26
N HIS A 167 23.88 4.21 -6.27
CA HIS A 167 23.71 5.06 -7.47
C HIS A 167 22.33 5.73 -7.65
N SER A 168 21.42 5.62 -6.68
CA SER A 168 20.10 6.28 -6.79
C SER A 168 20.10 7.71 -6.25
N PRO A 169 19.59 8.72 -7.00
CA PRO A 169 19.46 10.10 -6.53
C PRO A 169 18.59 10.23 -5.28
N PHE A 170 17.71 9.26 -5.03
CA PHE A 170 16.83 9.22 -3.85
C PHE A 170 17.61 8.92 -2.56
N VAL A 171 18.61 8.03 -2.61
CA VAL A 171 19.50 7.72 -1.46
C VAL A 171 20.39 8.91 -1.14
N ARG A 172 20.83 9.64 -2.16
CA ARG A 172 21.64 10.86 -2.02
C ARG A 172 20.86 12.00 -1.34
N LEU A 173 19.56 12.11 -1.63
CA LEU A 173 18.67 13.08 -1.01
C LEU A 173 18.35 12.71 0.46
N ILE A 174 18.21 11.43 0.78
CA ILE A 174 17.98 10.99 2.17
C ILE A 174 19.25 11.11 3.02
N ARG A 175 20.43 10.76 2.49
CA ARG A 175 21.75 11.01 3.13
C ARG A 175 21.99 12.49 3.46
N ARG A 176 21.35 13.41 2.73
CA ARG A 176 21.43 14.86 2.99
C ARG A 176 20.69 15.26 4.27
N PHE A 177 19.60 14.58 4.61
CA PHE A 177 18.77 14.89 5.77
C PHE A 177 19.07 14.03 7.00
N TYR A 178 19.67 12.85 6.81
CA TYR A 178 20.09 11.98 7.90
C TYR A 178 21.51 11.45 7.64
N PRO A 179 22.56 12.02 8.26
CA PRO A 179 23.90 11.48 8.18
C PRO A 179 23.93 10.16 8.97
N ILE A 180 23.84 9.04 8.27
CA ILE A 180 24.11 7.73 8.84
C ILE A 180 25.63 7.66 9.03
N GLY A 181 26.09 7.63 10.28
CA GLY A 181 27.50 7.40 10.59
C GLY A 181 27.96 6.06 10.02
N ASP A 182 29.19 6.01 9.50
CA ASP A 182 29.79 4.82 8.91
C ASP A 182 29.61 3.60 9.82
N TYR A 183 28.86 2.61 9.33
CA TYR A 183 28.80 1.30 9.95
C TYR A 183 30.07 0.54 9.57
N HIS A 184 31.16 0.84 10.27
CA HIS A 184 32.36 0.02 10.25
C HIS A 184 32.05 -1.35 10.88
N GLY A 185 32.06 -2.41 10.07
CA GLY A 185 31.90 -3.76 10.59
C GLY A 185 32.06 -4.90 9.59
N SER A 186 32.73 -4.68 8.46
CA SER A 186 33.20 -5.76 7.60
C SER A 186 34.39 -6.49 8.26
N ARG A 187 34.21 -7.77 8.62
CA ARG A 187 35.17 -8.90 8.54
C ARG A 187 34.87 -9.95 9.62
N PHE A 188 34.05 -10.94 9.29
CA PHE A 188 34.25 -12.30 9.83
C PHE A 188 35.25 -13.00 8.91
N SER A 189 36.54 -12.73 9.10
CA SER A 189 37.58 -13.59 8.56
C SER A 189 37.56 -14.89 9.34
N THR A 190 37.31 -15.98 8.65
CA THR A 190 37.53 -17.34 9.12
C THR A 190 38.98 -17.49 9.57
N ILE A 191 39.24 -17.54 10.87
CA ILE A 191 40.44 -18.22 11.38
C ILE A 191 40.03 -19.66 11.59
N VAL A 192 40.14 -20.46 10.53
CA VAL A 192 40.45 -21.88 10.65
C VAL A 192 41.97 -21.92 10.78
N GLY A 193 42.44 -22.40 11.93
CA GLY A 193 43.86 -22.48 12.27
C GLY A 193 44.06 -23.27 13.55
N ASP A 194 43.71 -24.55 13.49
CA ASP A 194 44.17 -25.60 14.40
C ASP A 194 45.71 -25.64 14.42
N ARG A 195 46.33 -25.52 15.61
CA ARG A 195 47.45 -26.37 16.06
C ARG A 195 47.94 -26.04 17.47
N ARG A 196 47.85 -27.07 18.31
CA ARG A 196 48.62 -27.44 19.52
C ARG A 196 48.35 -26.68 20.82
#